data_AF-A0A7C1IW39-F1
#
_entry.id   AF-A0A7C1IW39-F1
#
_cell.length_a   1.000
_cell.length_b   1.000
_cell.length_c   1.000
_cell.angle_alpha   90.00
_cell.angle_beta   90.00
_cell.angle_gamma   90.00
#
_symmetry.space_group_name_H-M   'P 1'
#
loop_
_entity.id
_entity.type
_entity.pdbx_description
1 polymer ?
#
loop_
_entity_poly.entity_id
_entity_poly.type
_entity_poly.pdbx_seq_one_letter_code
_entity_poly.pdbx_strand_id
1 'polypeptide(L)'
;GPGLDYNVVTSQPSGAQLEADYSRLESAGGYNWIVVRYSDGEGWAITARLSPCESDYDDPEHNVVLESINDDGTLDRFEIAAIAQSVVLLANVQDEKLVATGTGTIITPDGLIVTNEHVIEDADIVAIGLLNDINDPPEYRYLAEIVNYSDELDVALIAIRYDLDGHKVSADSLNLPYIPSSISADEVFRGDPVYIFGYPGIGDDYLVVTTGSIVSVENGNIEGQRLPVWYRTDAEIAPGNSGGLVVNGNGGFVGIPTFVTSEEETGGRLGGIRPAEVALLGVLDNGAAMAADPSAATPVPNEPDSSDQMVVAQLQSVTTEHGAVVEGQAGLEIHVAFSLEGWAQQDATLFARFYYDDIQSTPLTNPTAPGQYQDRQHHVLASLPILPCCEQTIYDDLILFIPYEVFGLTQSGQYALKYRVEVSADDNSWRRTLSWEYFTFTVR
;
A
#
# COMPACT_ATOMS: atom_id res chain seq x y z
N GLY A 1 24.36 1.55 24.64
CA GLY A 1 23.48 2.62 25.16
C GLY A 1 23.79 3.88 24.39
N PRO A 2 22.86 4.84 24.34
CA PRO A 2 23.02 6.07 23.56
C PRO A 2 24.15 6.93 24.14
N GLY A 3 25.23 7.11 23.36
CA GLY A 3 26.48 7.76 23.77
C GLY A 3 27.70 7.24 22.99
N LEU A 4 28.90 7.77 23.24
CA LEU A 4 30.12 7.47 22.44
C LEU A 4 30.93 6.23 22.92
N ASP A 5 30.53 5.56 24.01
CA ASP A 5 31.27 4.44 24.59
C ASP A 5 30.38 3.19 24.76
N TYR A 6 30.69 2.11 24.03
CA TYR A 6 29.89 0.88 24.01
C TYR A 6 30.62 -0.29 24.68
N ASN A 7 30.07 -0.81 25.78
CA ASN A 7 30.48 -2.10 26.32
C ASN A 7 29.48 -3.17 25.88
N VAL A 8 29.97 -4.26 25.29
CA VAL A 8 29.15 -5.43 24.98
C VAL A 8 28.78 -6.11 26.30
N VAL A 9 27.48 -6.09 26.64
CA VAL A 9 26.96 -6.65 27.89
C VAL A 9 26.62 -8.14 27.75
N THR A 10 26.21 -8.57 26.55
CA THR A 10 25.86 -9.97 26.24
C THR A 10 25.96 -10.22 24.73
N SER A 11 26.10 -11.49 24.31
CA SER A 11 26.16 -11.90 22.90
C SER A 11 25.20 -13.07 22.67
N GLN A 12 24.38 -12.98 21.63
CA GLN A 12 23.36 -13.96 21.27
C GLN A 12 23.69 -14.64 19.94
N PRO A 13 23.27 -15.90 19.71
CA PRO A 13 23.46 -16.56 18.43
C PRO A 13 22.66 -15.88 17.31
N SER A 14 23.15 -15.99 16.08
CA SER A 14 22.43 -15.50 14.89
C SER A 14 21.03 -16.12 14.80
N GLY A 15 20.01 -15.30 14.52
CA GLY A 15 18.60 -15.72 14.47
C GLY A 15 17.90 -15.77 15.83
N ALA A 16 18.56 -15.41 16.93
CA ALA A 16 17.89 -15.24 18.23
C ALA A 16 16.88 -14.09 18.15
N GLN A 17 15.64 -14.36 18.55
CA GLN A 17 14.60 -13.34 18.65
C GLN A 17 14.74 -12.60 19.99
N LEU A 18 14.77 -11.28 19.92
CA LEU A 18 14.81 -10.38 21.08
C LEU A 18 13.54 -9.54 21.08
N GLU A 19 12.94 -9.36 22.26
CA GLU A 19 11.79 -8.47 22.41
C GLU A 19 12.32 -7.04 22.44
N ALA A 20 11.87 -6.21 21.50
CA ALA A 20 12.30 -4.83 21.36
C ALA A 20 11.20 -3.88 21.87
N ASP A 21 11.60 -2.82 22.57
CA ASP A 21 10.71 -1.80 23.14
C ASP A 21 10.89 -0.50 22.34
N TYR A 22 10.13 -0.40 21.25
CA TYR A 22 10.15 0.72 20.30
C TYR A 22 9.67 2.05 20.91
N SER A 23 8.92 2.00 22.01
CA SER A 23 8.48 3.20 22.74
C SER A 23 9.63 4.00 23.37
N ARG A 24 10.82 3.40 23.46
CA ARG A 24 12.04 3.98 24.05
C ARG A 24 13.17 4.11 23.01
N LEU A 25 12.79 4.39 21.76
CA LEU A 25 13.74 4.68 20.69
C LEU A 25 14.51 5.96 20.99
N GLU A 26 15.84 5.92 20.84
CA GLU A 26 16.70 7.10 20.97
C GLU A 26 17.65 7.23 19.77
N SER A 27 17.79 8.44 19.23
CA SER A 27 18.74 8.74 18.14
C SER A 27 20.01 9.36 18.69
N ALA A 28 21.15 8.67 18.57
CA ALA A 28 22.44 9.17 19.05
C ALA A 28 23.61 8.60 18.23
N GLY A 29 24.54 9.48 17.83
CA GLY A 29 25.76 9.09 17.11
C GLY A 29 25.51 8.48 15.73
N GLY A 30 24.43 8.89 15.05
CA GLY A 30 24.06 8.37 13.72
C GLY A 30 23.34 7.01 13.75
N TYR A 31 22.96 6.52 14.94
CA TYR A 31 22.25 5.25 15.09
C TYR A 31 20.91 5.43 15.82
N ASN A 32 19.94 4.60 15.42
CA ASN A 32 18.71 4.39 16.16
C ASN A 32 18.94 3.29 17.19
N TRP A 33 18.82 3.66 18.46
CA TRP A 33 18.97 2.77 19.59
C TRP A 33 17.60 2.34 20.06
N ILE A 34 17.38 1.04 20.09
CA ILE A 34 16.19 0.44 20.67
C ILE A 34 16.56 -0.34 21.92
N VAL A 35 15.68 -0.27 22.91
CA VAL A 35 15.77 -1.13 24.08
C VAL A 35 15.43 -2.55 23.67
N VAL A 36 16.29 -3.51 23.97
CA VAL A 36 16.03 -4.95 23.79
C VAL A 36 16.04 -5.66 25.12
N ARG A 37 15.06 -6.54 25.32
CA ARG A 37 14.95 -7.40 26.49
C ARG A 37 15.47 -8.79 26.16
N TYR A 38 16.20 -9.35 27.11
CA TYR A 38 16.70 -10.73 27.07
C TYR A 38 16.49 -11.38 28.45
N SER A 39 16.73 -12.69 28.55
CA SER A 39 16.32 -13.51 29.70
C SER A 39 16.78 -13.03 31.08
N ASP A 40 17.88 -12.29 31.15
CA ASP A 40 18.55 -11.85 32.38
C ASP A 40 18.77 -10.33 32.46
N GLY A 41 18.12 -9.53 31.60
CA GLY A 41 18.19 -8.08 31.69
C GLY A 41 17.67 -7.31 30.49
N GLU A 42 17.94 -6.01 30.51
CA GLU A 42 17.63 -5.06 29.45
C GLU A 42 18.94 -4.48 28.90
N GLY A 43 19.04 -4.36 27.58
CA GLY A 43 20.15 -3.72 26.89
C GLY A 43 19.65 -2.83 25.76
N TRP A 44 20.60 -2.30 25.00
CA TRP A 44 20.30 -1.49 23.83
C TRP A 44 20.83 -2.21 22.60
N ALA A 45 19.98 -2.42 21.61
CA ALA A 45 20.37 -2.84 20.28
C ALA A 45 20.31 -1.65 19.32
N ILE A 46 21.09 -1.73 18.27
CA ILE A 46 20.95 -0.84 17.12
C ILE A 46 19.90 -1.53 16.24
N THR A 47 18.78 -0.86 15.95
CA THR A 47 17.81 -1.39 14.97
C THR A 47 18.53 -1.54 13.63
N ALA A 48 18.14 -2.52 12.81
CA ALA A 48 18.80 -2.80 11.53
C ALA A 48 19.18 -1.51 10.79
N ARG A 49 20.48 -1.43 10.46
CA ARG A 49 21.10 -0.35 9.68
C ARG A 49 20.31 -0.09 8.39
N LEU A 50 19.83 1.14 8.19
CA LEU A 50 19.48 1.69 6.86
C LEU A 50 20.72 2.28 6.14
N SER A 51 21.94 1.85 6.51
CA SER A 51 23.18 2.10 5.76
C SER A 51 24.31 1.21 6.29
N PRO A 52 24.98 0.39 5.45
CA PRO A 52 26.28 -0.14 5.79
C PRO A 52 27.35 0.91 5.47
N CYS A 53 28.10 1.28 6.52
CA CYS A 53 29.43 1.89 6.47
C CYS A 53 29.51 3.41 6.24
N GLU A 54 29.83 4.12 7.32
CA GLU A 54 30.81 5.20 7.24
C GLU A 54 32.12 4.56 6.73
N SER A 55 32.38 4.68 5.43
CA SER A 55 33.76 4.71 4.97
C SER A 55 34.21 6.16 5.03
N ASP A 56 35.38 6.40 5.64
CA ASP A 56 36.22 7.60 5.46
C ASP A 56 36.66 7.76 3.98
N TYR A 57 35.71 7.69 3.05
CA TYR A 57 35.88 8.02 1.65
C TYR A 57 35.06 9.29 1.43
N ASP A 58 35.75 10.43 1.49
CA ASP A 58 35.43 11.58 0.65
C ASP A 58 35.48 11.10 -0.81
N ASP A 59 34.42 10.46 -1.29
CA ASP A 59 34.14 10.33 -2.71
C ASP A 59 33.03 11.33 -3.07
N PRO A 60 33.39 12.53 -3.55
CA PRO A 60 32.43 13.58 -3.88
C PRO A 60 31.56 13.25 -5.11
N GLU A 61 31.69 12.06 -5.72
CA GLU A 61 30.91 11.71 -6.92
C GLU A 61 29.71 10.78 -6.66
N HIS A 62 29.55 10.17 -5.48
CA HIS A 62 28.55 9.08 -5.33
C HIS A 62 27.76 9.03 -4.02
N ASN A 63 27.80 10.08 -3.20
CA ASN A 63 26.77 10.32 -2.19
C ASN A 63 25.67 11.20 -2.80
N VAL A 64 24.52 10.63 -3.18
CA VAL A 64 23.25 11.39 -3.05
C VAL A 64 22.77 11.21 -1.61
N VAL A 65 23.65 11.49 -0.65
CA VAL A 65 23.21 12.06 0.62
C VAL A 65 22.93 13.51 0.24
N LEU A 66 21.72 14.00 0.50
CA LEU A 66 21.21 15.32 0.14
C LEU A 66 21.96 16.47 0.84
N GLU A 67 23.30 16.48 0.83
CA GLU A 67 24.14 17.60 1.30
C GLU A 67 24.04 18.82 0.37
N SER A 68 23.43 18.65 -0.81
CA SER A 68 23.20 19.74 -1.76
C SER A 68 21.85 20.43 -1.60
N ILE A 69 20.95 19.96 -0.72
CA ILE A 69 19.70 20.67 -0.48
C ILE A 69 19.98 21.86 0.41
N ASN A 70 19.80 23.06 -0.13
CA ASN A 70 19.82 24.23 0.71
C ASN A 70 18.58 24.19 1.62
N ASP A 71 18.76 24.37 2.93
CA ASP A 71 17.66 24.45 3.90
C ASP A 71 16.98 25.83 3.81
N ASP A 72 16.60 26.21 2.57
CA ASP A 72 15.95 27.48 2.24
C ASP A 72 14.43 27.35 2.11
N GLY A 73 13.92 26.11 2.24
CA GLY A 73 12.50 25.78 2.23
C GLY A 73 11.92 25.58 0.83
N THR A 74 12.73 25.57 -0.22
CA THR A 74 12.29 25.29 -1.60
C THR A 74 13.30 24.47 -2.38
N LEU A 75 12.82 23.54 -3.20
CA LEU A 75 13.69 22.74 -4.08
C LEU A 75 13.97 23.44 -5.40
N ASP A 76 15.25 23.52 -5.77
CA ASP A 76 15.72 23.91 -7.08
C ASP A 76 15.74 22.74 -8.08
N ARG A 77 16.01 23.03 -9.36
CA ARG A 77 15.97 22.02 -10.42
C ARG A 77 17.01 20.90 -10.27
N PHE A 78 18.14 21.16 -9.64
CA PHE A 78 19.21 20.18 -9.44
C PHE A 78 18.87 19.26 -8.28
N GLU A 79 18.29 19.81 -7.22
CA GLU A 79 17.79 19.05 -6.07
C GLU A 79 16.62 18.15 -6.49
N ILE A 80 15.68 18.68 -7.29
CA ILE A 80 14.60 17.89 -7.91
C ILE A 80 15.18 16.74 -8.74
N ALA A 81 16.20 16.99 -9.57
CA ALA A 81 16.83 15.95 -10.39
C ALA A 81 17.56 14.89 -9.57
N ALA A 82 18.19 15.27 -8.46
CA ALA A 82 18.85 14.32 -7.56
C ALA A 82 17.83 13.43 -6.83
N ILE A 83 16.78 14.04 -6.27
CA ILE A 83 15.69 13.32 -5.59
C ILE A 83 14.99 12.36 -6.54
N ALA A 84 14.73 12.79 -7.78
CA ALA A 84 14.09 11.99 -8.82
C ALA A 84 14.77 10.63 -9.07
N GLN A 85 16.08 10.51 -8.88
CA GLN A 85 16.81 9.24 -9.09
C GLN A 85 16.47 8.16 -8.05
N SER A 86 15.89 8.54 -6.91
CA SER A 86 15.38 7.60 -5.91
C SER A 86 13.99 7.04 -6.23
N VAL A 87 13.32 7.60 -7.25
CA VAL A 87 11.93 7.31 -7.58
C VAL A 87 11.88 6.35 -8.76
N VAL A 88 11.20 5.21 -8.58
CA VAL A 88 11.22 4.09 -9.52
C VAL A 88 9.85 3.82 -10.11
N LEU A 89 9.83 3.40 -11.38
CA LEU A 89 8.63 2.91 -12.03
C LEU A 89 8.47 1.43 -11.70
N LEU A 90 7.27 1.03 -11.27
CA LEU A 90 6.94 -0.35 -10.96
C LEU A 90 6.08 -0.95 -12.06
N ALA A 91 6.38 -2.18 -12.44
CA ALA A 91 5.59 -2.92 -13.40
C ALA A 91 5.41 -4.38 -13.02
N ASN A 92 4.24 -4.92 -13.32
CA ASN A 92 3.92 -6.33 -13.15
C ASN A 92 4.13 -7.07 -14.47
N VAL A 93 4.47 -8.36 -14.38
CA VAL A 93 4.57 -9.23 -15.55
C VAL A 93 3.18 -9.82 -15.84
N GLN A 94 2.55 -9.38 -16.91
CA GLN A 94 1.27 -9.90 -17.41
C GLN A 94 1.46 -10.41 -18.85
N ASP A 95 1.12 -11.67 -19.11
CA ASP A 95 1.24 -12.29 -20.45
C ASP A 95 2.62 -12.09 -21.11
N GLU A 96 3.70 -12.29 -20.34
CA GLU A 96 5.10 -12.07 -20.77
C GLU A 96 5.44 -10.61 -21.14
N LYS A 97 4.59 -9.64 -20.79
CA LYS A 97 4.82 -8.21 -20.94
C LYS A 97 4.90 -7.51 -19.59
N LEU A 98 5.69 -6.43 -19.54
CA LEU A 98 5.70 -5.51 -18.41
C LEU A 98 4.57 -4.50 -18.59
N VAL A 99 3.72 -4.38 -17.57
CA VAL A 99 2.65 -3.38 -17.49
C VAL A 99 2.92 -2.53 -16.26
N ALA A 100 3.15 -1.23 -16.48
CA ALA A 100 3.34 -0.28 -15.38
C ALA A 100 2.12 -0.26 -14.46
N THR A 101 2.36 -0.36 -13.15
CA THR A 101 1.31 -0.40 -12.12
C THR A 101 1.38 0.75 -11.14
N GLY A 102 2.52 1.44 -11.03
CA GLY A 102 2.66 2.60 -10.17
C GLY A 102 4.10 3.01 -9.93
N THR A 103 4.33 3.71 -8.84
CA THR A 103 5.64 4.25 -8.47
C THR A 103 6.14 3.62 -7.15
N GLY A 104 7.45 3.56 -6.97
CA GLY A 104 8.08 3.26 -5.68
C GLY A 104 9.17 4.28 -5.32
N THR A 105 9.60 4.26 -4.07
CA THR A 105 10.71 5.08 -3.56
C THR A 105 11.81 4.19 -2.98
N ILE A 106 13.03 4.31 -3.48
CA ILE A 106 14.21 3.65 -2.92
C ILE A 106 14.57 4.33 -1.60
N ILE A 107 14.54 3.58 -0.51
CA ILE A 107 14.79 4.10 0.85
C ILE A 107 16.13 3.64 1.44
N THR A 108 16.88 2.82 0.70
CA THR A 108 18.21 2.34 1.08
C THR A 108 19.09 2.13 -0.16
N PRO A 109 20.43 2.23 -0.03
CA PRO A 109 21.34 2.04 -1.15
C PRO A 109 21.40 0.59 -1.66
N ASP A 110 20.91 -0.39 -0.88
CA ASP A 110 20.85 -1.81 -1.25
C ASP A 110 19.52 -2.22 -1.89
N GLY A 111 18.66 -1.25 -2.25
CA GLY A 111 17.49 -1.50 -3.10
C GLY A 111 16.23 -1.94 -2.35
N LEU A 112 16.09 -1.57 -1.07
CA LEU A 112 14.81 -1.57 -0.39
C LEU A 112 13.95 -0.40 -0.88
N ILE A 113 12.73 -0.71 -1.29
CA ILE A 113 11.79 0.22 -1.91
C ILE A 113 10.48 0.19 -1.12
N VAL A 114 9.91 1.36 -0.85
CA VAL A 114 8.54 1.51 -0.33
C VAL A 114 7.60 1.92 -1.44
N THR A 115 6.37 1.40 -1.43
CA THR A 115 5.30 1.72 -2.39
C THR A 115 3.93 1.50 -1.72
N ASN A 116 2.82 1.71 -2.45
CA ASN A 116 1.50 1.32 -1.97
C ASN A 116 1.27 -0.19 -2.14
N GLU A 117 0.42 -0.78 -1.30
CA GLU A 117 0.10 -2.21 -1.38
C GLU A 117 -0.73 -2.50 -2.63
N HIS A 118 -1.71 -1.65 -2.95
CA HIS A 118 -2.54 -1.83 -4.15
C HIS A 118 -1.77 -1.77 -5.48
N VAL A 119 -0.54 -1.21 -5.48
CA VAL A 119 0.34 -1.18 -6.67
C VAL A 119 0.94 -2.56 -6.97
N ILE A 120 1.03 -3.42 -5.94
CA ILE A 120 1.68 -4.73 -6.00
C ILE A 120 0.75 -5.92 -5.65
N GLU A 121 -0.54 -5.69 -5.35
CA GLU A 121 -1.51 -6.70 -4.84
C GLU A 121 -1.51 -8.02 -5.64
N ASP A 122 -1.36 -7.95 -6.97
CA ASP A 122 -1.39 -9.10 -7.88
C ASP A 122 0.00 -9.60 -8.33
N ALA A 123 1.10 -9.12 -7.72
CA ALA A 123 2.46 -9.36 -8.19
C ALA A 123 3.24 -10.35 -7.31
N ASP A 124 3.70 -11.47 -7.88
CA ASP A 124 4.70 -12.31 -7.21
C ASP A 124 6.11 -11.68 -7.28
N ILE A 125 6.39 -10.97 -8.37
CA ILE A 125 7.66 -10.29 -8.67
C ILE A 125 7.32 -8.97 -9.35
N VAL A 126 8.00 -7.89 -8.94
CA VAL A 126 7.82 -6.54 -9.49
C VAL A 126 9.05 -6.13 -10.30
N ALA A 127 8.87 -5.71 -11.54
CA ALA A 127 9.95 -5.14 -12.35
C ALA A 127 10.17 -3.67 -11.98
N ILE A 128 11.45 -3.29 -11.85
CA ILE A 128 11.88 -1.99 -11.36
C ILE A 128 12.56 -1.21 -12.47
N GLY A 129 11.93 -0.09 -12.85
CA GLY A 129 12.44 0.92 -13.77
C GLY A 129 13.24 1.99 -13.02
N LEU A 130 14.53 2.13 -13.36
CA LEU A 130 15.41 3.15 -12.78
C LEU A 130 15.60 4.33 -13.73
N LEU A 131 15.60 5.52 -13.15
CA LEU A 131 15.85 6.77 -13.85
C LEU A 131 17.35 7.06 -13.95
N ASN A 132 17.85 7.39 -15.15
CA ASN A 132 19.22 7.90 -15.31
C ASN A 132 19.24 9.43 -15.45
N ASP A 133 18.37 9.97 -16.30
CA ASP A 133 18.16 11.40 -16.52
C ASP A 133 16.69 11.70 -16.29
N ILE A 134 16.38 12.80 -15.61
CA ILE A 134 14.99 13.20 -15.29
C ILE A 134 14.14 13.47 -16.54
N ASN A 135 14.77 13.70 -17.70
CA ASN A 135 14.08 13.96 -18.96
C ASN A 135 13.92 12.73 -19.85
N ASP A 136 14.36 11.56 -19.39
CA ASP A 136 14.26 10.28 -20.11
C ASP A 136 13.30 9.34 -19.37
N PRO A 137 12.62 8.42 -20.08
CA PRO A 137 11.83 7.38 -19.42
C PRO A 137 12.75 6.43 -18.63
N PRO A 138 12.25 5.84 -17.53
CA PRO A 138 13.02 4.90 -16.72
C PRO A 138 13.30 3.61 -17.50
N GLU A 139 14.45 3.00 -17.22
CA GLU A 139 14.84 1.72 -17.81
C GLU A 139 14.61 0.60 -16.80
N TYR A 140 13.83 -0.41 -17.18
CA TYR A 140 13.73 -1.64 -16.38
C TYR A 140 15.09 -2.31 -16.28
N ARG A 141 15.53 -2.60 -15.05
CA ARG A 141 16.86 -3.20 -14.78
C ARG A 141 16.82 -4.35 -13.80
N TYR A 142 15.84 -4.35 -12.91
CA TYR A 142 15.81 -5.27 -11.78
C TYR A 142 14.42 -5.85 -11.56
N LEU A 143 14.40 -6.94 -10.80
CA LEU A 143 13.21 -7.58 -10.27
C LEU A 143 13.28 -7.56 -8.74
N ALA A 144 12.17 -7.20 -8.12
CA ALA A 144 12.01 -7.11 -6.68
C ALA A 144 11.03 -8.17 -6.14
N GLU A 145 11.33 -8.66 -4.95
CA GLU A 145 10.44 -9.51 -4.16
C GLU A 145 9.75 -8.68 -3.07
N ILE A 146 8.52 -9.05 -2.74
CA ILE A 146 7.80 -8.47 -1.61
C ILE A 146 8.47 -8.90 -0.31
N VAL A 147 8.81 -7.94 0.55
CA VAL A 147 9.40 -8.15 1.87
C VAL A 147 8.32 -8.16 2.95
N ASN A 148 7.45 -7.15 2.94
CA ASN A 148 6.35 -6.99 3.88
C ASN A 148 5.30 -6.02 3.31
N TYR A 149 4.08 -6.04 3.81
CA TYR A 149 3.03 -5.08 3.42
C TYR A 149 1.98 -4.93 4.53
N SER A 150 1.17 -3.87 4.43
CA SER A 150 0.03 -3.60 5.29
C SER A 150 -1.13 -3.10 4.44
N ASP A 151 -2.17 -3.94 4.30
CA ASP A 151 -3.41 -3.61 3.59
C ASP A 151 -4.13 -2.41 4.25
N GLU A 152 -4.10 -2.34 5.58
CA GLU A 152 -4.77 -1.27 6.34
C GLU A 152 -4.16 0.10 6.06
N LEU A 153 -2.83 0.15 5.99
CA LEU A 153 -2.11 1.39 5.72
C LEU A 153 -1.96 1.68 4.24
N ASP A 154 -2.20 0.69 3.39
CA ASP A 154 -1.91 0.68 1.95
C ASP A 154 -0.42 0.98 1.68
N VAL A 155 0.47 0.21 2.31
CA VAL A 155 1.93 0.33 2.09
C VAL A 155 2.56 -1.04 1.94
N ALA A 156 3.54 -1.14 1.05
CA ALA A 156 4.36 -2.31 0.85
C ALA A 156 5.85 -1.97 0.84
N LEU A 157 6.64 -2.94 1.26
CA LEU A 157 8.09 -2.94 1.23
C LEU A 157 8.54 -4.04 0.28
N ILE A 158 9.29 -3.68 -0.75
CA ILE A 158 9.84 -4.61 -1.74
C ILE A 158 11.36 -4.46 -1.78
N ALA A 159 12.08 -5.52 -2.15
CA ALA A 159 13.54 -5.49 -2.23
C ALA A 159 14.01 -6.02 -3.58
N ILE A 160 14.94 -5.30 -4.21
CA ILE A 160 15.61 -5.78 -5.42
C ILE A 160 16.39 -7.06 -5.10
N ARG A 161 16.13 -8.13 -5.86
CA ARG A 161 16.77 -9.44 -5.69
C ARG A 161 17.44 -9.96 -6.94
N TYR A 162 16.95 -9.59 -8.12
CA TYR A 162 17.44 -10.11 -9.40
C TYR A 162 17.61 -9.01 -10.44
N ASP A 163 18.45 -9.26 -11.46
CA ASP A 163 18.43 -8.52 -12.71
C ASP A 163 17.27 -9.01 -13.60
N LEU A 164 17.04 -8.35 -14.75
CA LEU A 164 15.99 -8.76 -15.68
C LEU A 164 16.20 -10.15 -16.31
N ASP A 165 17.43 -10.66 -16.31
CA ASP A 165 17.75 -12.01 -16.79
C ASP A 165 17.51 -13.09 -15.71
N GLY A 166 17.09 -12.68 -14.50
CA GLY A 166 16.81 -13.56 -13.37
C GLY A 166 18.04 -13.97 -12.56
N HIS A 167 19.21 -13.34 -12.77
CA HIS A 167 20.38 -13.57 -11.93
C HIS A 167 20.25 -12.80 -10.62
N LYS A 168 20.62 -13.47 -9.52
CA LYS A 168 20.60 -12.84 -8.20
C LYS A 168 21.61 -11.69 -8.13
N VAL A 169 21.14 -10.52 -7.71
CA VAL A 169 21.97 -9.33 -7.49
C VAL A 169 22.39 -9.27 -6.03
N SER A 170 23.64 -8.84 -5.78
CA SER A 170 24.13 -8.63 -4.42
C SER A 170 23.71 -7.24 -3.95
N ALA A 171 23.06 -7.17 -2.79
CA ALA A 171 22.72 -5.93 -2.08
C ALA A 171 23.91 -4.95 -2.01
N ASP A 172 25.09 -5.47 -1.63
CA ASP A 172 26.34 -4.69 -1.52
C ASP A 172 26.86 -4.10 -2.85
N SER A 173 26.30 -4.51 -3.99
CA SER A 173 26.76 -4.08 -5.33
C SER A 173 25.81 -3.11 -6.04
N LEU A 174 24.63 -2.85 -5.47
CA LEU A 174 23.61 -1.99 -6.08
C LEU A 174 23.98 -0.51 -5.98
N ASN A 175 24.33 -0.03 -4.78
CA ASN A 175 24.72 1.35 -4.50
C ASN A 175 23.80 2.39 -5.17
N LEU A 176 22.49 2.26 -4.95
CA LEU A 176 21.48 3.08 -5.61
C LEU A 176 21.31 4.44 -4.92
N PRO A 177 20.97 5.50 -5.68
CA PRO A 177 20.41 6.72 -5.09
C PRO A 177 19.15 6.40 -4.27
N TYR A 178 19.05 6.98 -3.08
CA TYR A 178 17.96 6.69 -2.15
C TYR A 178 17.57 7.93 -1.35
N ILE A 179 16.34 7.92 -0.83
CA ILE A 179 15.89 8.91 0.14
C ILE A 179 16.03 8.30 1.54
N PRO A 180 16.83 8.93 2.43
CA PRO A 180 16.91 8.49 3.82
C PRO A 180 15.52 8.49 4.45
N SER A 181 15.09 7.32 4.90
CA SER A 181 13.86 7.16 5.64
C SER A 181 14.18 7.19 7.14
N SER A 182 13.98 8.34 7.79
CA SER A 182 13.98 8.41 9.24
C SER A 182 12.55 8.25 9.76
N ILE A 183 12.37 7.41 10.77
CA ILE A 183 11.10 7.30 11.50
C ILE A 183 10.78 8.64 12.20
N SER A 184 11.80 9.43 12.54
CA SER A 184 11.62 10.84 12.92
C SER A 184 11.49 11.70 11.66
N ALA A 185 10.28 11.84 11.13
CA ALA A 185 9.99 12.88 10.16
C ALA A 185 9.89 14.24 10.89
N ASP A 186 10.31 15.32 10.25
CA ASP A 186 10.03 16.67 10.76
C ASP A 186 8.51 16.85 10.90
N GLU A 187 8.08 17.59 11.93
CA GLU A 187 6.65 17.84 12.15
C GLU A 187 6.08 18.59 10.94
N VAL A 188 5.10 17.98 10.26
CA VAL A 188 4.46 18.53 9.06
C VAL A 188 3.25 19.38 9.45
N PHE A 189 3.25 20.64 9.03
CA PHE A 189 2.20 21.61 9.30
C PHE A 189 1.41 22.00 8.05
N ARG A 190 0.21 22.56 8.28
CA ARG A 190 -0.57 23.16 7.21
C ARG A 190 0.15 24.38 6.66
N GLY A 191 0.24 24.47 5.34
CA GLY A 191 0.97 25.51 4.63
C GLY A 191 2.40 25.11 4.25
N ASP A 192 2.90 23.96 4.73
CA ASP A 192 4.23 23.49 4.35
C ASP A 192 4.24 23.11 2.87
N PRO A 193 5.27 23.53 2.11
CA PRO A 193 5.41 23.17 0.71
C PRO A 193 5.75 21.69 0.57
N VAL A 194 5.14 21.04 -0.41
CA VAL A 194 5.42 19.66 -0.77
C VAL A 194 5.65 19.51 -2.26
N TYR A 195 6.51 18.54 -2.58
CA TYR A 195 6.85 18.12 -3.94
C TYR A 195 6.53 16.64 -4.05
N ILE A 196 5.76 16.28 -5.06
CA ILE A 196 5.33 14.89 -5.32
C ILE A 196 6.01 14.42 -6.59
N PHE A 197 6.66 13.26 -6.50
CA PHE A 197 7.38 12.63 -7.58
C PHE A 197 6.73 11.28 -7.88
N GLY A 198 6.43 11.03 -9.15
CA GLY A 198 5.97 9.72 -9.60
C GLY A 198 5.81 9.62 -11.10
N TYR A 199 5.36 8.45 -11.55
CA TYR A 199 5.12 8.12 -12.95
C TYR A 199 3.62 7.93 -13.17
N PRO A 200 2.86 9.02 -13.37
CA PRO A 200 1.44 8.90 -13.60
C PRO A 200 1.20 8.25 -14.97
N GLY A 201 0.12 7.46 -15.12
CA GLY A 201 -0.19 6.79 -16.39
C GLY A 201 -0.36 7.77 -17.56
N ILE A 202 -0.82 8.99 -17.27
CA ILE A 202 -0.94 10.10 -18.22
C ILE A 202 0.42 10.69 -18.68
N GLY A 203 1.51 10.27 -18.06
CA GLY A 203 2.86 10.80 -18.26
C GLY A 203 3.69 10.07 -19.33
N ASP A 204 3.13 9.10 -20.06
CA ASP A 204 3.85 8.28 -21.05
C ASP A 204 5.16 7.67 -20.49
N ASP A 205 5.11 7.14 -19.26
CA ASP A 205 6.24 6.61 -18.46
C ASP A 205 7.30 7.65 -18.06
N TYR A 206 7.10 8.96 -18.28
CA TYR A 206 8.00 10.00 -17.78
C TYR A 206 7.72 10.33 -16.32
N LEU A 207 8.79 10.67 -15.58
CA LEU A 207 8.65 11.18 -14.22
C LEU A 207 7.97 12.55 -14.24
N VAL A 208 6.93 12.69 -13.43
CA VAL A 208 6.22 13.95 -13.19
C VAL A 208 6.51 14.43 -11.79
N VAL A 209 6.79 15.73 -11.69
CA VAL A 209 6.98 16.44 -10.42
C VAL A 209 5.89 17.48 -10.28
N THR A 210 5.03 17.35 -9.26
CA THR A 210 4.00 18.33 -8.94
C THR A 210 4.32 19.00 -7.61
N THR A 211 3.82 20.22 -7.42
CA THR A 211 4.07 21.01 -6.21
C THR A 211 2.77 21.56 -5.66
N GLY A 212 2.74 21.73 -4.33
CA GLY A 212 1.60 22.32 -3.63
C GLY A 212 1.95 22.52 -2.17
N SER A 213 0.93 22.52 -1.32
CA SER A 213 1.06 22.68 0.12
C SER A 213 0.21 21.67 0.87
N ILE A 214 0.57 21.40 2.12
CA ILE A 214 -0.31 20.66 3.02
C ILE A 214 -1.49 21.55 3.41
N VAL A 215 -2.70 21.15 3.04
CA VAL A 215 -3.93 21.90 3.34
C VAL A 215 -4.65 21.38 4.58
N SER A 216 -4.44 20.12 4.95
CA SER A 216 -4.99 19.54 6.17
C SER A 216 -4.11 18.42 6.73
N VAL A 217 -4.19 18.24 8.04
CA VAL A 217 -3.53 17.16 8.77
C VAL A 217 -4.60 16.45 9.58
N GLU A 218 -4.76 15.16 9.33
CA GLU A 218 -5.64 14.28 10.07
C GLU A 218 -4.80 13.47 11.05
N ASN A 219 -5.17 13.50 12.32
CA ASN A 219 -4.44 12.78 13.37
C ASN A 219 -5.28 11.58 13.82
N GLY A 220 -4.60 10.44 13.97
CA GLY A 220 -5.14 9.24 14.60
C GLY A 220 -4.47 8.97 15.94
N ASN A 221 -4.90 7.90 16.58
CA ASN A 221 -4.24 7.35 17.76
C ASN A 221 -3.52 6.07 17.35
N ILE A 222 -2.19 6.06 17.43
CA ILE A 222 -1.34 4.91 17.15
C ILE A 222 -0.59 4.60 18.43
N GLU A 223 -0.85 3.43 19.02
CA GLU A 223 -0.21 2.97 20.28
C GLU A 223 -0.31 3.96 21.45
N GLY A 224 -1.40 4.72 21.54
CA GLY A 224 -1.59 5.73 22.58
C GLY A 224 -0.91 7.08 22.28
N GLN A 225 -0.25 7.21 21.12
CA GLN A 225 0.31 8.45 20.62
C GLN A 225 -0.61 9.07 19.57
N ARG A 226 -0.77 10.40 19.63
CA ARG A 226 -1.51 11.15 18.63
C ARG A 226 -0.57 11.47 17.47
N LEU A 227 -0.65 10.69 16.40
CA LEU A 227 0.20 10.83 15.21
C LEU A 227 -0.63 11.27 13.99
N PRO A 228 -0.04 12.00 13.03
CA PRO A 228 -0.65 12.22 11.73
C PRO A 228 -0.88 10.89 11.02
N VAL A 229 -2.10 10.63 10.55
CA VAL A 229 -2.44 9.43 9.76
C VAL A 229 -2.68 9.74 8.30
N TRP A 230 -3.04 10.99 7.99
CA TRP A 230 -3.17 11.49 6.61
C TRP A 230 -2.77 12.96 6.54
N TYR A 231 -2.00 13.31 5.50
CA TYR A 231 -1.90 14.68 5.04
C TYR A 231 -2.77 14.87 3.80
N ARG A 232 -3.47 16.00 3.72
CA ARG A 232 -4.15 16.42 2.49
C ARG A 232 -3.37 17.54 1.84
N THR A 233 -3.25 17.50 0.51
CA THR A 233 -2.55 18.51 -0.27
C THR A 233 -3.40 19.03 -1.43
N ASP A 234 -3.13 20.26 -1.85
CA ASP A 234 -3.62 20.83 -3.11
C ASP A 234 -2.67 20.60 -4.29
N ALA A 235 -1.53 19.91 -4.06
CA ALA A 235 -0.69 19.41 -5.14
C ALA A 235 -1.48 18.38 -5.96
N GLU A 236 -1.30 18.45 -7.28
CA GLU A 236 -1.90 17.48 -8.20
C GLU A 236 -1.28 16.10 -7.94
N ILE A 237 -2.11 15.15 -7.53
CA ILE A 237 -1.82 13.73 -7.60
C ILE A 237 -2.64 13.20 -8.78
N ALA A 238 -2.11 12.22 -9.50
CA ALA A 238 -2.76 11.58 -10.63
C ALA A 238 -2.50 10.07 -10.57
N PRO A 239 -3.32 9.23 -11.22
CA PRO A 239 -3.13 7.79 -11.18
C PRO A 239 -1.76 7.40 -11.71
N GLY A 240 -1.04 6.56 -10.96
CA GLY A 240 0.35 6.17 -11.23
C GLY A 240 1.40 6.92 -10.40
N ASN A 241 1.06 8.08 -9.81
CA ASN A 241 1.90 8.67 -8.75
C ASN A 241 1.84 7.85 -7.45
N SER A 242 0.78 7.06 -7.26
CA SER A 242 0.62 6.17 -6.10
C SER A 242 1.86 5.33 -5.85
N GLY A 243 2.29 5.31 -4.59
CA GLY A 243 3.49 4.62 -4.13
C GLY A 243 4.78 5.41 -4.30
N GLY A 244 4.72 6.59 -4.93
CA GLY A 244 5.85 7.48 -5.16
C GLY A 244 6.33 8.22 -3.92
N LEU A 245 6.96 9.36 -4.16
CA LEU A 245 7.67 10.10 -3.12
C LEU A 245 7.03 11.48 -2.91
N VAL A 246 6.74 11.81 -1.65
CA VAL A 246 6.49 13.19 -1.23
C VAL A 246 7.64 13.69 -0.35
N VAL A 247 8.21 14.83 -0.71
CA VAL A 247 9.20 15.54 0.10
C VAL A 247 8.76 16.96 0.45
N ASN A 248 9.30 17.49 1.54
CA ASN A 248 9.16 18.91 1.88
C ASN A 248 10.17 19.77 1.08
N GLY A 249 10.14 21.08 1.29
CA GLY A 249 11.08 22.02 0.66
C GLY A 249 12.56 21.81 0.98
N ASN A 250 12.88 20.96 1.96
CA ASN A 250 14.23 20.57 2.34
C ASN A 250 14.58 19.16 1.87
N GLY A 251 13.75 18.54 1.02
CA GLY A 251 13.92 17.18 0.51
C GLY A 251 13.73 16.09 1.56
N GLY A 252 13.22 16.41 2.74
CA GLY A 252 12.88 15.44 3.77
C GLY A 252 11.67 14.60 3.35
N PHE A 253 11.72 13.29 3.59
CA PHE A 253 10.65 12.36 3.24
C PHE A 253 9.40 12.62 4.09
N VAL A 254 8.36 13.17 3.46
CA VAL A 254 7.09 13.51 4.12
C VAL A 254 6.13 12.31 4.12
N GLY A 255 6.08 11.58 3.00
CA GLY A 255 5.13 10.48 2.87
C GLY A 255 4.94 9.96 1.47
N ILE A 256 3.95 9.10 1.31
CA ILE A 256 3.64 8.36 0.09
C ILE A 256 2.33 8.90 -0.47
N PRO A 257 2.28 9.44 -1.70
CA PRO A 257 1.02 9.81 -2.33
C PRO A 257 0.19 8.54 -2.54
N THR A 258 -1.08 8.53 -2.14
CA THR A 258 -1.87 7.28 -2.05
C THR A 258 -3.21 7.36 -2.78
N PHE A 259 -3.98 8.44 -2.57
CA PHE A 259 -5.30 8.59 -3.18
C PHE A 259 -5.58 10.05 -3.50
N VAL A 260 -6.66 10.31 -4.26
CA VAL A 260 -7.17 11.66 -4.48
C VAL A 260 -8.66 11.74 -4.19
N THR A 261 -9.06 12.87 -3.61
CA THR A 261 -10.44 13.22 -3.34
C THR A 261 -10.91 14.32 -4.28
N SER A 262 -11.70 13.92 -5.27
CA SER A 262 -12.42 14.74 -6.24
C SER A 262 -13.83 15.11 -5.76
N GLU A 263 -14.28 16.33 -6.05
CA GLU A 263 -15.64 16.82 -5.84
C GLU A 263 -16.27 17.13 -7.21
N GLU A 264 -17.43 16.50 -7.48
CA GLU A 264 -18.00 16.45 -8.83
C GLU A 264 -18.65 17.77 -9.30
N GLU A 265 -19.18 18.59 -8.39
CA GLU A 265 -19.91 19.81 -8.78
C GLU A 265 -18.96 20.94 -9.20
N THR A 266 -17.78 21.02 -8.56
CA THR A 266 -16.80 22.09 -8.76
C THR A 266 -15.53 21.60 -9.46
N GLY A 267 -15.30 20.29 -9.53
CA GLY A 267 -14.06 19.71 -10.02
C GLY A 267 -12.87 19.89 -9.07
N GLY A 268 -13.12 20.24 -7.81
CA GLY A 268 -12.09 20.38 -6.79
C GLY A 268 -11.43 19.04 -6.49
N ARG A 269 -10.10 19.02 -6.31
CA ARG A 269 -9.32 17.81 -5.99
C ARG A 269 -8.40 18.05 -4.81
N LEU A 270 -8.27 17.06 -3.94
CA LEU A 270 -7.33 17.05 -2.82
C LEU A 270 -6.59 15.72 -2.80
N GLY A 271 -5.27 15.77 -2.85
CA GLY A 271 -4.42 14.60 -2.71
C GLY A 271 -4.33 14.12 -1.26
N GLY A 272 -4.32 12.80 -1.07
CA GLY A 272 -4.06 12.13 0.20
C GLY A 272 -2.65 11.54 0.23
N ILE A 273 -1.89 11.88 1.27
CA ILE A 273 -0.52 11.43 1.48
C ILE A 273 -0.47 10.64 2.79
N ARG A 274 0.01 9.39 2.70
CA ARG A 274 0.31 8.57 3.88
C ARG A 274 1.61 9.06 4.51
N PRO A 275 1.62 9.52 5.77
CA PRO A 275 2.84 9.99 6.41
C PRO A 275 3.93 8.92 6.46
N ALA A 276 5.18 9.29 6.15
CA ALA A 276 6.30 8.35 6.05
C ALA A 276 6.53 7.58 7.37
N GLU A 277 6.46 8.27 8.52
CA GLU A 277 6.61 7.66 9.84
C GLU A 277 5.60 6.52 10.05
N VAL A 278 4.32 6.78 9.79
CA VAL A 278 3.24 5.81 9.96
C VAL A 278 3.38 4.65 8.96
N ALA A 279 3.66 4.97 7.69
CA ALA A 279 3.87 3.97 6.65
C ALA A 279 4.99 2.99 7.04
N LEU A 280 6.15 3.53 7.43
CA LEU A 280 7.33 2.75 7.75
C LEU A 280 7.16 1.96 9.04
N LEU A 281 6.51 2.51 10.07
CA LEU A 281 6.18 1.74 11.28
C LEU A 281 5.36 0.48 10.94
N GLY A 282 4.38 0.60 10.05
CA GLY A 282 3.52 -0.54 9.70
C GLY A 282 4.20 -1.67 8.91
N VAL A 283 5.28 -1.39 8.18
CA VAL A 283 5.98 -2.41 7.36
C VAL A 283 7.36 -2.80 7.87
N LEU A 284 7.96 -2.01 8.77
CA LEU A 284 9.25 -2.31 9.39
C LEU A 284 9.12 -3.00 10.76
N ASP A 285 7.99 -2.85 11.47
CA ASP A 285 7.78 -3.53 12.75
C ASP A 285 7.17 -4.93 12.56
N ASN A 286 7.88 -5.95 13.01
CA ASN A 286 7.42 -7.33 12.98
C ASN A 286 6.50 -7.60 14.19
N GLY A 287 5.23 -7.23 14.07
CA GLY A 287 4.15 -7.74 14.91
C GLY A 287 3.68 -6.83 16.04
N ALA A 288 2.98 -5.75 15.70
CA ALA A 288 1.96 -5.17 16.57
C ALA A 288 0.82 -4.61 15.71
N ALA A 289 -0.39 -5.04 16.02
CA ALA A 289 -1.62 -4.64 15.37
C ALA A 289 -1.76 -3.10 15.38
N MET A 290 -1.90 -2.52 14.19
CA MET A 290 -2.36 -1.15 14.08
C MET A 290 -3.87 -1.16 14.33
N ALA A 291 -4.27 -0.53 15.42
CA ALA A 291 -5.66 -0.28 15.73
C ALA A 291 -5.83 1.24 15.74
N ALA A 292 -6.16 1.81 14.58
CA ALA A 292 -6.70 3.16 14.50
C ALA A 292 -8.24 3.09 14.60
N ASP A 293 -8.79 3.82 15.57
CA ASP A 293 -10.22 3.93 15.92
C ASP A 293 -11.11 4.33 14.70
N PRO A 294 -12.18 3.58 14.34
CA PRO A 294 -12.92 3.69 13.08
C PRO A 294 -14.01 4.79 13.06
N SER A 295 -13.75 5.98 13.59
CA SER A 295 -14.73 7.07 13.67
C SER A 295 -14.45 8.27 12.75
N ALA A 296 -13.90 8.05 11.55
CA ALA A 296 -13.86 9.07 10.51
C ALA A 296 -14.37 8.47 9.18
N ALA A 297 -15.51 8.97 8.73
CA ALA A 297 -16.21 8.51 7.54
C ALA A 297 -15.37 8.68 6.26
N THR A 298 -15.33 7.63 5.44
CA THR A 298 -14.83 7.62 4.07
C THR A 298 -15.81 8.32 3.12
N PRO A 299 -15.29 9.12 2.19
CA PRO A 299 -15.44 8.75 0.79
C PRO A 299 -14.09 8.72 0.07
N VAL A 300 -13.93 7.73 -0.81
CA VAL A 300 -12.86 7.66 -1.83
C VAL A 300 -13.45 8.19 -3.13
N PRO A 301 -12.96 9.30 -3.68
CA PRO A 301 -13.36 9.73 -5.02
C PRO A 301 -12.46 9.19 -6.12
N ASN A 302 -13.05 9.08 -7.31
CA ASN A 302 -12.40 8.65 -8.54
C ASN A 302 -11.39 9.69 -9.07
N GLU A 303 -10.31 9.21 -9.68
CA GLU A 303 -9.47 9.96 -10.62
C GLU A 303 -9.65 9.48 -12.07
N PRO A 304 -9.46 10.35 -13.08
CA PRO A 304 -9.64 10.02 -14.49
C PRO A 304 -8.36 9.55 -15.20
N ASP A 305 -8.61 9.00 -16.38
CA ASP A 305 -7.92 7.96 -17.17
C ASP A 305 -6.87 8.42 -18.21
N SER A 306 -5.97 7.51 -18.62
CA SER A 306 -5.32 7.48 -19.94
C SER A 306 -5.35 6.08 -20.61
N SER A 307 -6.43 5.83 -21.36
CA SER A 307 -6.46 5.19 -22.70
C SER A 307 -5.93 3.78 -22.93
N ASP A 308 -6.22 2.84 -22.03
CA ASP A 308 -6.64 1.48 -22.42
C ASP A 308 -8.10 1.37 -21.98
N GLN A 309 -9.03 0.81 -22.79
CA GLN A 309 -10.47 0.83 -22.48
C GLN A 309 -10.75 0.52 -21.00
N MET A 310 -10.92 1.58 -20.19
CA MET A 310 -10.94 1.46 -18.75
C MET A 310 -12.28 0.93 -18.36
N VAL A 311 -12.28 -0.28 -17.80
CA VAL A 311 -13.47 -0.82 -17.17
C VAL A 311 -13.61 -0.19 -15.80
N VAL A 312 -14.59 0.68 -15.67
CA VAL A 312 -14.90 1.42 -14.46
C VAL A 312 -16.11 0.79 -13.79
N ALA A 313 -15.94 0.32 -12.56
CA ALA A 313 -17.05 -0.17 -11.75
C ALA A 313 -17.22 0.76 -10.54
N GLN A 314 -18.38 1.41 -10.43
CA GLN A 314 -18.68 2.36 -9.35
C GLN A 314 -19.81 1.83 -8.49
N LEU A 315 -19.52 1.61 -7.22
CA LEU A 315 -20.51 1.21 -6.24
C LEU A 315 -21.47 2.37 -5.94
N GLN A 316 -22.78 2.10 -5.93
CA GLN A 316 -23.77 3.01 -5.35
C GLN A 316 -24.16 2.59 -3.93
N SER A 317 -24.41 1.30 -3.68
CA SER A 317 -24.71 0.80 -2.34
C SER A 317 -24.50 -0.71 -2.22
N VAL A 318 -24.16 -1.16 -1.02
CA VAL A 318 -24.30 -2.55 -0.60
C VAL A 318 -25.18 -2.57 0.65
N THR A 319 -26.17 -3.46 0.68
CA THR A 319 -26.98 -3.70 1.89
C THR A 319 -27.17 -5.19 2.13
N THR A 320 -27.26 -5.57 3.39
CA THR A 320 -27.33 -6.96 3.81
C THR A 320 -28.63 -7.25 4.55
N GLU A 321 -29.42 -8.21 4.07
CA GLU A 321 -30.60 -8.71 4.76
C GLU A 321 -30.33 -10.09 5.37
N HIS A 322 -30.40 -10.16 6.70
CA HIS A 322 -30.19 -11.38 7.45
C HIS A 322 -31.49 -12.17 7.63
N GLY A 323 -31.43 -13.48 7.37
CA GLY A 323 -32.54 -14.39 7.65
C GLY A 323 -33.58 -14.44 6.53
N ALA A 324 -33.22 -13.95 5.34
CA ALA A 324 -33.96 -14.17 4.12
C ALA A 324 -34.13 -15.68 3.87
N VAL A 325 -35.28 -16.05 3.29
CA VAL A 325 -35.61 -17.45 2.99
C VAL A 325 -35.84 -17.59 1.49
N VAL A 326 -34.86 -18.17 0.80
CA VAL A 326 -34.90 -18.45 -0.64
C VAL A 326 -34.96 -19.96 -0.83
N GLU A 327 -35.96 -20.43 -1.58
CA GLU A 327 -36.21 -21.87 -1.82
C GLU A 327 -36.26 -22.74 -0.55
N GLY A 328 -36.68 -22.16 0.58
CA GLY A 328 -36.79 -22.86 1.87
C GLY A 328 -35.49 -22.94 2.67
N GLN A 329 -34.39 -22.35 2.18
CA GLN A 329 -33.14 -22.20 2.91
C GLN A 329 -33.05 -20.81 3.54
N ALA A 330 -32.71 -20.75 4.82
CA ALA A 330 -32.42 -19.49 5.48
C ALA A 330 -30.98 -19.05 5.16
N GLY A 331 -30.79 -17.79 4.83
CA GLY A 331 -29.49 -17.26 4.43
C GLY A 331 -29.38 -15.75 4.55
N LEU A 332 -28.34 -15.26 3.88
CA LEU A 332 -28.02 -13.85 3.72
C LEU A 332 -28.37 -13.41 2.31
N GLU A 333 -29.12 -12.32 2.17
CA GLU A 333 -29.26 -11.60 0.90
C GLU A 333 -28.34 -10.38 0.92
N ILE A 334 -27.54 -10.22 -0.12
CA ILE A 334 -26.66 -9.10 -0.34
C ILE A 334 -27.17 -8.37 -1.57
N HIS A 335 -27.69 -7.17 -1.35
CA HIS A 335 -28.20 -6.27 -2.37
C HIS A 335 -27.07 -5.34 -2.79
N VAL A 336 -26.73 -5.33 -4.08
CA VAL A 336 -25.65 -4.54 -4.64
C VAL A 336 -26.20 -3.66 -5.74
N ALA A 337 -26.06 -2.35 -5.57
CA ALA A 337 -26.27 -1.36 -6.61
C ALA A 337 -24.91 -0.84 -7.08
N PHE A 338 -24.61 -0.99 -8.37
CA PHE A 338 -23.38 -0.46 -8.97
C PHE A 338 -23.58 -0.15 -10.46
N SER A 339 -22.71 0.69 -11.02
CA SER A 339 -22.62 0.89 -12.47
C SER A 339 -21.32 0.32 -13.01
N LEU A 340 -21.38 -0.25 -14.21
CA LEU A 340 -20.23 -0.76 -14.94
C LEU A 340 -20.12 -0.03 -16.27
N GLU A 341 -18.98 0.60 -16.51
CA GLU A 341 -18.65 1.32 -17.74
C GLU A 341 -17.44 0.68 -18.43
N GLY A 342 -17.40 0.68 -19.76
CA GLY A 342 -16.28 0.15 -20.55
C GLY A 342 -16.33 -1.36 -20.80
N TRP A 343 -17.40 -2.06 -20.41
CA TRP A 343 -17.52 -3.52 -20.55
C TRP A 343 -18.84 -4.00 -21.18
N ALA A 344 -19.17 -3.47 -22.37
CA ALA A 344 -20.42 -3.80 -23.05
C ALA A 344 -20.44 -5.20 -23.68
N GLN A 345 -21.57 -5.90 -23.58
CA GLN A 345 -21.90 -7.13 -24.31
C GLN A 345 -20.92 -8.29 -24.09
N GLN A 346 -20.25 -8.30 -22.95
CA GLN A 346 -19.28 -9.32 -22.56
C GLN A 346 -19.66 -9.86 -21.18
N ASP A 347 -19.43 -11.15 -20.97
CA ASP A 347 -19.78 -11.80 -19.70
C ASP A 347 -18.89 -11.27 -18.57
N ALA A 348 -19.51 -10.98 -17.44
CA ALA A 348 -18.85 -10.66 -16.19
C ALA A 348 -19.61 -11.34 -15.05
N THR A 349 -19.00 -11.42 -13.87
CA THR A 349 -19.63 -12.02 -12.70
C THR A 349 -19.47 -11.11 -11.50
N LEU A 350 -20.56 -10.87 -10.79
CA LEU A 350 -20.57 -10.24 -9.47
C LEU A 350 -20.38 -11.32 -8.42
N PHE A 351 -19.48 -11.10 -7.46
CA PHE A 351 -19.19 -12.02 -6.37
C PHE A 351 -19.33 -11.34 -5.02
N ALA A 352 -19.70 -12.14 -4.01
CA ALA A 352 -19.45 -11.86 -2.61
C ALA A 352 -18.58 -13.00 -2.06
N ARG A 353 -17.35 -12.71 -1.62
CA ARG A 353 -16.42 -13.70 -1.03
C ARG A 353 -16.34 -13.52 0.47
N PHE A 354 -16.37 -14.60 1.22
CA PHE A 354 -16.50 -14.56 2.69
C PHE A 354 -15.19 -14.90 3.39
N TYR A 355 -14.91 -14.16 4.46
CA TYR A 355 -13.68 -14.25 5.24
C TYR A 355 -14.00 -14.16 6.73
N TYR A 356 -13.10 -14.69 7.56
CA TYR A 356 -13.05 -14.29 8.96
C TYR A 356 -12.64 -12.82 9.04
N ASP A 357 -13.26 -12.09 9.97
CA ASP A 357 -12.81 -10.75 10.34
C ASP A 357 -11.62 -10.88 11.31
N ASP A 358 -10.53 -11.42 10.79
CA ASP A 358 -9.23 -11.51 11.44
C ASP A 358 -8.18 -10.72 10.65
N ILE A 359 -7.00 -10.58 11.24
CA ILE A 359 -5.90 -9.77 10.70
C ILE A 359 -5.43 -10.29 9.34
N GLN A 360 -5.59 -11.59 9.06
CA GLN A 360 -5.15 -12.22 7.81
C GLN A 360 -6.24 -12.23 6.74
N SER A 361 -7.44 -11.73 7.07
CA SER A 361 -8.64 -11.93 6.24
C SER A 361 -8.77 -13.39 5.82
N THR A 362 -8.67 -14.33 6.76
CA THR A 362 -8.62 -15.76 6.44
C THR A 362 -9.88 -16.16 5.65
N PRO A 363 -9.76 -16.73 4.42
CA PRO A 363 -10.91 -17.15 3.65
C PRO A 363 -11.76 -18.18 4.40
N LEU A 364 -13.07 -17.96 4.43
CA LEU A 364 -13.99 -18.95 4.97
C LEU A 364 -14.00 -20.15 4.02
N THR A 365 -13.70 -21.34 4.52
CA THR A 365 -13.64 -22.55 3.69
C THR A 365 -14.72 -23.55 4.07
N ASN A 366 -15.39 -24.14 3.08
CA ASN A 366 -16.31 -25.23 3.31
C ASN A 366 -16.27 -26.23 2.14
N PRO A 367 -15.44 -27.28 2.22
CA PRO A 367 -15.32 -28.31 1.18
C PRO A 367 -16.62 -29.05 0.86
N THR A 368 -17.59 -29.00 1.78
CA THR A 368 -18.90 -29.66 1.63
C THR A 368 -19.98 -28.76 1.03
N ALA A 369 -19.69 -27.47 0.85
CA ALA A 369 -20.62 -26.54 0.22
C ALA A 369 -20.95 -26.96 -1.23
N PRO A 370 -22.17 -26.72 -1.73
CA PRO A 370 -22.46 -26.89 -3.16
C PRO A 370 -21.50 -26.05 -4.01
N GLY A 371 -21.09 -26.57 -5.18
CA GLY A 371 -20.05 -25.94 -6.01
C GLY A 371 -20.36 -24.51 -6.50
N GLN A 372 -21.63 -24.09 -6.49
CA GLN A 372 -22.00 -22.71 -6.80
C GLN A 372 -21.69 -21.71 -5.68
N TYR A 373 -21.38 -22.21 -4.48
CA TYR A 373 -21.07 -21.41 -3.30
C TYR A 373 -19.62 -21.55 -2.83
N GLN A 374 -18.77 -22.17 -3.64
CA GLN A 374 -17.35 -22.28 -3.34
C GLN A 374 -16.50 -22.23 -4.60
N ASP A 375 -15.27 -21.73 -4.49
CA ASP A 375 -14.28 -21.85 -5.56
C ASP A 375 -13.55 -23.21 -5.54
N ARG A 376 -12.53 -23.35 -6.40
CA ARG A 376 -11.73 -24.59 -6.51
C ARG A 376 -10.89 -24.88 -5.27
N GLN A 377 -10.63 -23.88 -4.45
CA GLN A 377 -9.89 -23.95 -3.19
C GLN A 377 -10.82 -24.14 -1.99
N HIS A 378 -12.13 -24.30 -2.25
CA HIS A 378 -13.19 -24.43 -1.25
C HIS A 378 -13.49 -23.16 -0.47
N HIS A 379 -13.06 -21.98 -0.95
CA HIS A 379 -13.42 -20.71 -0.34
C HIS A 379 -14.88 -20.39 -0.62
N VAL A 380 -15.59 -19.99 0.42
CA VAL A 380 -17.02 -19.70 0.40
C VAL A 380 -17.28 -18.38 -0.34
N LEU A 381 -18.20 -18.43 -1.29
CA LEU A 381 -18.63 -17.28 -2.07
C LEU A 381 -20.11 -17.38 -2.44
N ALA A 382 -20.70 -16.26 -2.85
CA ALA A 382 -21.89 -16.21 -3.70
C ALA A 382 -21.52 -15.52 -5.01
N SER A 383 -22.12 -15.93 -6.12
CA SER A 383 -21.88 -15.28 -7.40
C SER A 383 -23.16 -15.14 -8.23
N LEU A 384 -23.17 -14.12 -9.08
CA LEU A 384 -24.24 -13.83 -10.03
C LEU A 384 -23.61 -13.42 -11.36
N PRO A 385 -23.73 -14.23 -12.41
CA PRO A 385 -23.34 -13.83 -13.75
C PRO A 385 -24.17 -12.64 -14.22
N ILE A 386 -23.51 -11.68 -14.84
CA ILE A 386 -24.11 -10.47 -15.40
C ILE A 386 -23.66 -10.29 -16.85
N LEU A 387 -24.53 -9.73 -17.68
CA LEU A 387 -24.21 -9.38 -19.06
C LEU A 387 -24.54 -7.90 -19.26
N PRO A 388 -23.54 -7.00 -19.18
CA PRO A 388 -23.75 -5.57 -19.37
C PRO A 388 -24.28 -5.31 -20.78
N CYS A 389 -25.37 -4.57 -20.88
CA CYS A 389 -26.11 -4.43 -22.13
C CYS A 389 -25.51 -3.36 -23.06
N CYS A 390 -24.84 -2.37 -22.50
CA CYS A 390 -24.21 -1.27 -23.21
C CYS A 390 -22.99 -0.73 -22.47
N GLU A 391 -22.32 0.23 -23.12
CA GLU A 391 -21.05 0.81 -22.66
C GLU A 391 -21.07 1.23 -21.21
N GLN A 392 -22.18 1.83 -20.76
CA GLN A 392 -22.48 2.07 -19.36
C GLN A 392 -23.76 1.29 -19.00
N THR A 393 -23.65 0.32 -18.11
CA THR A 393 -24.79 -0.44 -17.58
C THR A 393 -24.95 -0.12 -16.10
N ILE A 394 -26.17 0.22 -15.68
CA ILE A 394 -26.51 0.51 -14.28
C ILE A 394 -27.30 -0.67 -13.73
N TYR A 395 -26.89 -1.16 -12.57
CA TYR A 395 -27.57 -2.20 -11.82
C TYR A 395 -28.12 -1.59 -10.54
N ASP A 396 -29.45 -1.43 -10.46
CA ASP A 396 -30.09 -0.75 -9.33
C ASP A 396 -30.20 -1.63 -8.06
N ASP A 397 -30.30 -2.95 -8.23
CA ASP A 397 -30.42 -3.92 -7.13
C ASP A 397 -30.18 -5.35 -7.63
N LEU A 398 -28.92 -5.80 -7.58
CA LEU A 398 -28.58 -7.21 -7.80
C LEU A 398 -28.48 -7.93 -6.47
N ILE A 399 -29.12 -9.10 -6.40
CA ILE A 399 -29.24 -9.87 -5.16
C ILE A 399 -28.37 -11.12 -5.25
N LEU A 400 -27.37 -11.21 -4.36
CA LEU A 400 -26.63 -12.43 -4.08
C LEU A 400 -27.23 -13.09 -2.85
N PHE A 401 -27.65 -14.35 -2.97
CA PHE A 401 -28.13 -15.15 -1.84
C PHE A 401 -27.11 -16.20 -1.44
N ILE A 402 -26.81 -16.30 -0.14
CA ILE A 402 -25.98 -17.37 0.41
C ILE A 402 -26.68 -18.07 1.60
N PRO A 403 -26.95 -19.39 1.52
CA PRO A 403 -27.50 -20.14 2.64
C PRO A 403 -26.53 -20.18 3.81
N TYR A 404 -27.01 -20.04 5.05
CA TYR A 404 -26.14 -20.04 6.23
C TYR A 404 -25.37 -21.34 6.44
N GLU A 405 -25.89 -22.48 5.98
CA GLU A 405 -25.21 -23.77 6.04
C GLU A 405 -23.91 -23.79 5.22
N VAL A 406 -23.80 -22.93 4.21
CA VAL A 406 -22.61 -22.82 3.36
C VAL A 406 -21.42 -22.29 4.14
N PHE A 407 -21.62 -21.48 5.17
CA PHE A 407 -20.51 -20.95 5.99
C PHE A 407 -19.71 -22.06 6.69
N GLY A 408 -20.26 -23.28 6.85
CA GLY A 408 -19.51 -24.41 7.41
C GLY A 408 -19.18 -24.27 8.90
N LEU A 409 -19.77 -23.29 9.58
CA LEU A 409 -19.55 -23.01 11.00
C LEU A 409 -20.47 -23.88 11.86
N THR A 410 -19.92 -24.97 12.42
CA THR A 410 -20.72 -25.95 13.18
C THR A 410 -20.59 -25.82 14.70
N GLN A 411 -19.64 -25.03 15.19
CA GLN A 411 -19.47 -24.83 16.64
C GLN A 411 -20.35 -23.66 17.10
N SER A 412 -21.03 -23.82 18.24
CA SER A 412 -21.82 -22.74 18.82
C SER A 412 -20.90 -21.58 19.19
N GLY A 413 -21.24 -20.36 18.77
CA GLY A 413 -20.38 -19.20 18.98
C GLY A 413 -20.80 -17.98 18.18
N GLN A 414 -20.14 -16.86 18.47
CA GLN A 414 -20.18 -15.67 17.63
C GLN A 414 -18.91 -15.61 16.79
N TYR A 415 -19.09 -15.40 15.51
CA TYR A 415 -18.04 -15.30 14.51
C TYR A 415 -18.08 -13.90 13.92
N ALA A 416 -17.00 -13.14 14.07
CA ALA A 416 -16.82 -11.91 13.32
C ALA A 416 -16.42 -12.31 11.90
N LEU A 417 -17.25 -11.96 10.93
CA LEU A 417 -17.06 -12.29 9.52
C LEU A 417 -17.09 -11.00 8.71
N LYS A 418 -16.46 -11.04 7.55
CA LYS A 418 -16.56 -10.00 6.54
C LYS A 418 -16.72 -10.61 5.16
N TYR A 419 -17.24 -9.85 4.21
CA TYR A 419 -17.27 -10.25 2.83
C TYR A 419 -16.84 -9.14 1.89
N ARG A 420 -16.16 -9.52 0.81
CA ARG A 420 -15.74 -8.62 -0.27
C ARG A 420 -16.73 -8.73 -1.42
N VAL A 421 -17.32 -7.62 -1.82
CA VAL A 421 -18.10 -7.52 -3.07
C VAL A 421 -17.15 -7.15 -4.19
N GLU A 422 -17.08 -7.96 -5.24
CA GLU A 422 -16.22 -7.73 -6.39
C GLU A 422 -16.97 -8.04 -7.68
N VAL A 423 -16.59 -7.39 -8.78
CA VAL A 423 -17.05 -7.72 -10.13
C VAL A 423 -15.82 -8.00 -11.00
N SER A 424 -15.86 -9.04 -11.80
CA SER A 424 -14.76 -9.40 -12.70
C SER A 424 -15.26 -9.89 -14.05
N ALA A 425 -14.46 -9.69 -15.09
CA ALA A 425 -14.69 -10.35 -16.37
C ALA A 425 -14.49 -11.86 -16.26
N ASP A 426 -15.31 -12.62 -16.98
CA ASP A 426 -15.22 -14.09 -17.00
C ASP A 426 -13.94 -14.59 -17.71
N ASP A 427 -13.35 -13.77 -18.59
CA ASP A 427 -12.07 -14.03 -19.22
C ASP A 427 -10.86 -13.67 -18.34
N ASN A 428 -11.09 -13.11 -17.15
CA ASN A 428 -10.09 -12.61 -16.20
C ASN A 428 -9.24 -11.44 -16.70
N SER A 429 -9.68 -10.71 -17.72
CA SER A 429 -8.99 -9.50 -18.22
C SER A 429 -8.98 -8.35 -17.22
N TRP A 430 -9.97 -8.30 -16.31
CA TRP A 430 -10.00 -7.33 -15.21
C TRP A 430 -10.86 -7.83 -14.04
N ARG A 431 -10.58 -7.26 -12.86
CA ARG A 431 -11.36 -7.40 -11.63
C ARG A 431 -11.41 -6.07 -10.90
N ARG A 432 -12.54 -5.77 -10.25
CA ARG A 432 -12.72 -4.59 -9.40
C ARG A 432 -13.40 -4.98 -8.09
N THR A 433 -12.77 -4.61 -6.99
CA THR A 433 -13.40 -4.65 -5.66
C THR A 433 -14.32 -3.45 -5.52
N LEU A 434 -15.57 -3.68 -5.12
CA LEU A 434 -16.57 -2.64 -4.92
C LEU A 434 -16.69 -2.22 -3.46
N SER A 435 -16.74 -3.19 -2.54
CA SER A 435 -16.87 -2.92 -1.09
C SER A 435 -16.34 -4.06 -0.24
N TRP A 436 -16.05 -3.75 1.02
CA TRP A 436 -15.92 -4.70 2.12
C TRP A 436 -17.03 -4.45 3.14
N GLU A 437 -17.77 -5.51 3.48
CA GLU A 437 -18.88 -5.44 4.43
C GLU A 437 -18.60 -6.37 5.62
N TYR A 438 -18.96 -5.92 6.82
CA TYR A 438 -18.64 -6.59 8.08
C TYR A 438 -19.92 -7.00 8.81
N PHE A 439 -19.94 -8.20 9.37
CA PHE A 439 -21.09 -8.68 10.12
C PHE A 439 -20.70 -9.71 11.19
N THR A 440 -21.49 -9.80 12.25
CA THR A 440 -21.35 -10.86 13.25
C THR A 440 -22.32 -11.99 12.97
N PHE A 441 -21.80 -13.19 12.72
CA PHE A 441 -22.59 -14.40 12.53
C PHE A 441 -22.67 -15.21 13.83
N THR A 442 -23.87 -15.58 14.26
CA THR A 442 -24.08 -16.33 15.51
C THR A 442 -24.63 -17.73 15.22
N VAL A 443 -23.86 -18.75 15.58
CA VAL A 443 -24.31 -20.15 15.59
C VAL A 443 -24.84 -20.47 16.98
N ARG A 444 -26.12 -20.83 17.08
CA ARG A 444 -26.81 -21.12 18.35
C ARG A 444 -26.88 -22.60 18.67
#